data_AF-A0A955EZ23-F1
#
_entry.id   AF-A0A955EZ23-F1
#
_cell.length_a   1.000
_cell.length_b   1.000
_cell.length_c   1.000
_cell.angle_alpha   90.00
_cell.angle_beta   90.00
_cell.angle_gamma   90.00
#
_symmetry.space_group_name_H-M   'P 1'
#
loop_
_entity.id
_entity.type
_entity.pdbx_description
1 polymer ?
#
loop_
_entity_poly.entity_id
_entity_poly.type
_entity_poly.pdbx_seq_one_letter_code
_entity_poly.pdbx_strand_id
1 'polypeptide(L)'
;MTKTATKRPRRTRAPKKPTPAATGALAGLCDAYITALPGLGKSPGTARSYAADLKVAIRHFGADVDAATITVEMVAAYFASDSVTKTRAGDDKNPITVAKLQRVFRLALLWAEEQRIITVAPIPPKS
;
A
#
# COMPACT_ATOMS: atom_id res chain seq x y z
N MET A 1 -50.20 6.27 -19.49
CA MET A 1 -48.89 6.62 -20.08
C MET A 1 -47.96 7.14 -18.99
N THR A 2 -47.03 6.33 -18.49
CA THR A 2 -45.93 6.79 -17.64
C THR A 2 -44.66 6.06 -18.06
N LYS A 3 -43.64 6.83 -18.43
CA LYS A 3 -42.41 6.40 -19.12
C LYS A 3 -41.40 5.87 -18.11
N THR A 4 -40.96 4.62 -18.28
CA THR A 4 -39.86 4.01 -17.54
C THR A 4 -38.53 4.55 -18.06
N ALA A 5 -37.76 5.24 -17.21
CA ALA A 5 -36.42 5.72 -17.55
C ALA A 5 -35.38 4.63 -17.29
N THR A 6 -34.86 4.03 -18.36
CA THR A 6 -33.77 3.05 -18.34
C THR A 6 -32.44 3.73 -18.00
N LYS A 7 -31.86 3.42 -16.82
CA LYS A 7 -30.51 3.85 -16.43
C LYS A 7 -29.46 3.11 -17.28
N ARG A 8 -28.71 3.83 -18.12
CA ARG A 8 -27.56 3.30 -18.89
C ARG A 8 -26.48 2.75 -17.94
N PRO A 9 -25.80 1.63 -18.27
CA PRO A 9 -24.68 1.14 -17.49
C PRO A 9 -23.50 2.11 -17.59
N ARG A 10 -22.95 2.48 -16.42
CA ARG A 10 -21.78 3.35 -16.29
C ARG A 10 -20.57 2.55 -16.81
N ARG A 11 -20.03 2.94 -17.97
CA ARG A 11 -18.79 2.40 -18.52
C ARG A 11 -17.66 2.64 -17.50
N THR A 12 -17.32 1.62 -16.71
CA THR A 12 -16.09 1.62 -15.91
C THR A 12 -14.94 1.47 -16.88
N ARG A 13 -14.22 2.56 -17.11
CA ARG A 13 -12.94 2.57 -17.82
C ARG A 13 -12.01 1.60 -17.08
N ALA A 14 -11.56 0.56 -17.77
CA ALA A 14 -10.61 -0.40 -17.20
C ALA A 14 -9.39 0.37 -16.64
N PRO A 15 -8.86 -0.03 -15.47
CA PRO A 15 -7.68 0.62 -14.91
C PRO A 15 -6.53 0.47 -15.90
N LYS A 16 -5.97 1.60 -16.32
CA LYS A 16 -4.77 1.67 -17.17
C LYS A 16 -3.65 0.98 -16.37
N LYS A 17 -3.08 -0.11 -16.89
CA LYS A 17 -1.90 -0.74 -16.27
C LYS A 17 -0.85 0.36 -16.01
N PRO A 18 -0.34 0.50 -14.77
CA PRO A 18 0.73 1.46 -14.50
C PRO A 18 1.96 1.11 -15.35
N THR A 19 2.58 2.13 -15.93
CA THR A 19 3.79 2.02 -16.75
C THR A 19 4.95 1.52 -15.89
N PRO A 20 5.77 0.54 -16.34
CA PRO A 20 6.82 -0.08 -15.52
C PRO A 20 7.83 0.91 -14.91
N ALA A 21 8.20 1.97 -15.63
CA ALA A 21 9.19 2.95 -15.19
C ALA A 21 8.75 3.78 -13.96
N ALA A 22 7.45 3.97 -13.73
CA ALA A 22 6.94 4.68 -12.55
C ALA A 22 6.79 3.77 -11.32
N THR A 23 6.97 2.46 -11.48
CA THR A 23 6.63 1.47 -10.44
C THR A 23 7.85 1.05 -9.60
N GLY A 24 9.08 1.35 -10.05
CA GLY A 24 10.31 1.05 -9.30
C GLY A 24 10.46 1.89 -8.02
N ALA A 25 10.02 3.15 -8.03
CA ALA A 25 10.01 3.99 -6.84
C ALA A 25 8.96 3.52 -5.84
N LEU A 26 9.29 3.59 -4.54
CA LEU A 26 8.42 3.13 -3.46
C LEU A 26 7.04 3.80 -3.47
N ALA A 27 6.98 5.10 -3.75
CA ALA A 27 5.71 5.82 -3.86
C ALA A 27 4.85 5.26 -5.03
N GLY A 28 5.47 5.02 -6.18
CA GLY A 28 4.81 4.45 -7.34
C GLY A 28 4.30 3.03 -7.12
N LEU A 29 5.09 2.19 -6.45
CA LEU A 29 4.67 0.85 -6.01
C LEU A 29 3.44 0.93 -5.11
N CYS A 30 3.49 1.79 -4.07
CA CYS A 30 2.38 1.95 -3.13
C CYS A 30 1.10 2.42 -3.86
N ASP A 31 1.21 3.40 -4.75
CA ASP A 31 0.08 3.92 -5.52
C ASP A 31 -0.50 2.86 -6.48
N ALA A 32 0.37 2.05 -7.11
CA ALA A 32 -0.05 0.94 -7.96
C ALA A 32 -0.81 -0.13 -7.16
N TYR A 33 -0.33 -0.49 -5.97
CA TYR A 33 -1.03 -1.42 -5.07
C TYR A 33 -2.41 -0.87 -4.68
N ILE A 34 -2.51 0.38 -4.24
CA ILE A 34 -3.81 1.02 -3.90
C ILE A 34 -4.77 1.02 -5.09
N THR A 35 -4.27 1.29 -6.29
CA THR A 35 -5.06 1.26 -7.53
C THR A 35 -5.56 -0.15 -7.86
N ALA A 36 -4.81 -1.20 -7.51
CA ALA A 36 -5.20 -2.60 -7.74
C ALA A 36 -6.25 -3.11 -6.74
N LEU A 37 -6.34 -2.54 -5.54
CA LEU A 37 -7.21 -3.03 -4.45
C LEU A 37 -8.69 -3.29 -4.82
N PRO A 38 -9.37 -2.45 -5.64
CA PRO A 38 -10.73 -2.75 -6.09
C PRO A 38 -10.83 -4.03 -6.91
N GLY A 39 -9.83 -4.30 -7.77
CA GLY A 39 -9.73 -5.54 -8.54
C GLY A 39 -9.47 -6.76 -7.66
N LEU A 40 -8.90 -6.55 -6.46
CA LEU A 40 -8.71 -7.55 -5.42
C LEU A 40 -9.92 -7.65 -4.45
N GLY A 41 -11.07 -7.07 -4.82
CA GLY A 41 -12.31 -7.13 -4.05
C GLY A 41 -12.35 -6.26 -2.79
N LYS A 42 -11.42 -5.30 -2.64
CA LYS A 42 -11.42 -4.39 -1.47
C LYS A 42 -12.29 -3.16 -1.72
N SER A 43 -12.95 -2.71 -0.66
CA SER A 43 -13.80 -1.52 -0.72
C SER A 43 -12.98 -0.23 -0.94
N PRO A 44 -13.60 0.84 -1.47
CA PRO A 44 -12.97 2.15 -1.54
C PRO A 44 -12.51 2.68 -0.18
N GLY A 45 -13.26 2.38 0.90
CA GLY A 45 -12.89 2.75 2.27
C GLY A 45 -11.62 2.05 2.74
N THR A 46 -11.49 0.75 2.42
CA THR A 46 -10.27 -0.01 2.67
C THR A 46 -9.08 0.57 1.91
N ALA A 47 -9.24 0.86 0.61
CA ALA A 47 -8.19 1.44 -0.21
C ALA A 47 -7.71 2.80 0.33
N ARG A 48 -8.66 3.68 0.71
CA ARG A 48 -8.33 4.96 1.34
C ARG A 48 -7.56 4.79 2.65
N SER A 49 -7.98 3.84 3.48
CA SER A 49 -7.28 3.58 4.74
C SER A 49 -5.88 3.02 4.50
N TYR A 50 -5.71 2.10 3.55
CA TYR A 50 -4.39 1.54 3.25
C TYR A 50 -3.46 2.59 2.65
N ALA A 51 -3.98 3.51 1.84
CA ALA A 51 -3.19 4.62 1.30
C ALA A 51 -2.65 5.53 2.42
N ALA A 52 -3.43 5.77 3.48
CA ALA A 52 -2.97 6.53 4.63
C ALA A 52 -1.86 5.79 5.40
N ASP A 53 -1.99 4.48 5.57
CA ASP A 53 -0.99 3.64 6.23
C ASP A 53 0.33 3.62 5.42
N LEU A 54 0.27 3.46 4.09
CA LEU A 54 1.45 3.43 3.22
C LEU A 54 2.18 4.79 3.12
N LYS A 55 1.49 5.90 3.32
CA LYS A 55 2.14 7.22 3.43
C LYS A 55 3.13 7.28 4.59
N VAL A 56 2.93 6.49 5.64
CA VAL A 56 3.90 6.42 6.75
C VAL A 56 5.20 5.75 6.28
N ALA A 57 5.11 4.65 5.53
CA ALA A 57 6.28 3.98 4.95
C ALA A 57 7.01 4.87 3.95
N ILE A 58 6.27 5.53 3.05
CA ILE A 58 6.83 6.49 2.08
C ILE A 58 7.57 7.63 2.77
N ARG A 59 7.02 8.18 3.86
CA ARG A 59 7.69 9.24 4.64
C ARG A 59 8.94 8.75 5.36
N HIS A 60 8.95 7.49 5.80
CA HIS A 60 10.06 6.90 6.51
C HIS A 60 11.24 6.61 5.58
N PHE A 61 10.99 5.91 4.46
CA PHE A 61 12.04 5.52 3.52
C PHE A 61 12.39 6.65 2.54
N GLY A 62 11.39 7.41 2.10
CA GLY A 62 11.50 8.35 0.99
C GLY A 62 10.66 7.88 -0.21
N ALA A 63 10.08 8.83 -0.94
CA ALA A 63 9.19 8.54 -2.07
C ALA A 63 9.92 7.93 -3.27
N ASP A 64 11.14 8.40 -3.52
CA ASP A 64 11.95 8.05 -4.69
C ASP A 64 12.90 6.87 -4.43
N VAL A 65 12.87 6.29 -3.22
CA VAL A 65 13.65 5.08 -2.92
C VAL A 65 13.22 3.97 -3.86
N ASP A 66 14.20 3.31 -4.48
CA ASP A 66 13.96 2.12 -5.28
C ASP A 66 13.48 0.99 -4.37
N ALA A 67 12.25 0.52 -4.60
CA ALA A 67 11.63 -0.53 -3.83
C ALA A 67 12.40 -1.85 -3.88
N ALA A 68 13.15 -2.11 -4.96
CA ALA A 68 13.98 -3.31 -5.10
C ALA A 68 15.19 -3.31 -4.16
N THR A 69 15.58 -2.15 -3.63
CA THR A 69 16.71 -2.00 -2.69
C THR A 69 16.32 -2.16 -1.22
N ILE A 70 15.01 -2.19 -0.92
CA ILE A 70 14.53 -2.36 0.44
C ILE A 70 14.83 -3.79 0.90
N THR A 71 15.59 -3.94 1.99
CA THR A 71 15.96 -5.24 2.55
C THR A 71 15.06 -5.66 3.72
N VAL A 72 15.17 -6.92 4.14
CA VAL A 72 14.41 -7.45 5.29
C VAL A 72 14.74 -6.68 6.57
N GLU A 73 16.01 -6.33 6.77
CA GLU A 73 16.50 -5.57 7.93
C GLU A 73 15.93 -4.16 7.94
N MET A 74 15.86 -3.50 6.77
CA MET A 74 15.24 -2.18 6.63
C MET A 74 13.75 -2.22 6.99
N VAL A 75 13.03 -3.25 6.56
CA VAL A 75 11.61 -3.42 6.91
C VAL A 75 11.44 -3.70 8.40
N ALA A 76 12.30 -4.54 8.99
CA ALA A 76 12.28 -4.81 10.43
C ALA A 76 12.54 -3.53 11.24
N ALA A 77 13.55 -2.74 10.85
CA ALA A 77 13.85 -1.46 11.48
C ALA A 77 12.68 -0.47 11.35
N TYR A 78 12.05 -0.38 10.18
CA TYR A 78 10.85 0.43 9.99
C TYR A 78 9.72 -0.01 10.91
N PHE A 79 9.46 -1.31 11.05
CA PHE A 79 8.40 -1.83 11.91
C PHE A 79 8.60 -1.54 13.40
N ALA A 80 9.86 -1.42 13.84
CA ALA A 80 10.23 -1.01 15.19
C ALA A 80 10.32 0.52 15.37
N SER A 81 10.37 1.29 14.29
CA SER A 81 10.59 2.74 14.34
C SER A 81 9.43 3.52 14.97
N ASP A 82 9.74 4.70 15.51
CA ASP A 82 8.76 5.62 16.09
C ASP A 82 7.65 6.04 15.11
N SER A 83 7.96 6.05 13.81
CA SER A 83 6.95 6.31 12.76
C SER A 83 5.79 5.31 12.83
N VAL A 84 6.09 4.07 13.20
CA VAL A 84 5.13 2.98 13.34
C VAL A 84 4.62 2.90 14.78
N THR A 85 5.51 2.92 15.77
CA THR A 85 5.22 2.57 17.17
C THR A 85 4.75 3.74 18.02
N LYS A 86 5.05 5.00 17.66
CA LYS A 86 4.71 6.18 18.45
C LYS A 86 3.65 7.06 17.80
N THR A 87 2.97 7.85 18.61
CA THR A 87 2.10 8.95 18.19
C THR A 87 2.93 10.22 17.95
N ARG A 88 2.31 11.27 17.42
CA ARG A 88 2.98 12.57 17.26
C ARG A 88 3.42 13.20 18.59
N ALA A 89 2.73 12.87 19.69
CA ALA A 89 3.08 13.35 21.03
C ALA A 89 4.23 12.54 21.68
N GLY A 90 4.67 11.45 21.04
CA GLY A 90 5.71 10.56 21.57
C GLY A 90 5.16 9.38 22.38
N ASP A 91 3.85 9.33 22.64
CA ASP A 91 3.20 8.20 23.33
C ASP A 91 3.18 6.93 22.46
N ASP A 92 3.03 5.78 23.09
CA ASP A 92 2.84 4.51 22.39
C ASP A 92 1.53 4.52 21.59
N LYS A 93 1.64 4.10 20.32
CA LYS A 93 0.48 3.91 19.46
C LYS A 93 -0.24 2.61 19.86
N ASN A 94 -1.57 2.61 19.74
CA ASN A 94 -2.38 1.41 19.99
C ASN A 94 -1.83 0.20 19.20
N PRO A 95 -1.61 -0.96 19.84
CA PRO A 95 -1.07 -2.16 19.19
C PRO A 95 -1.85 -2.62 17.95
N ILE A 96 -3.17 -2.43 17.93
CA ILE A 96 -4.02 -2.76 16.77
C ILE A 96 -3.64 -1.90 15.56
N THR A 97 -3.37 -0.61 15.78
CA THR A 97 -2.95 0.30 14.72
C THR A 97 -1.54 -0.02 14.23
N VAL A 98 -0.62 -0.35 15.14
CA VAL A 98 0.73 -0.81 14.81
C VAL A 98 0.68 -2.07 13.94
N ALA A 99 -0.04 -3.10 14.39
CA ALA A 99 -0.19 -4.36 13.66
C ALA A 99 -0.79 -4.14 12.25
N LYS A 100 -1.76 -3.23 12.13
CA LYS A 100 -2.35 -2.87 10.85
C LYS A 100 -1.36 -2.18 9.92
N LEU A 101 -0.63 -1.16 10.40
CA LEU A 101 0.39 -0.45 9.61
C LEU A 101 1.40 -1.43 9.02
N GLN A 102 1.97 -2.29 9.87
CA GLN A 102 2.92 -3.29 9.44
C GLN A 102 2.29 -4.27 8.44
N ARG A 103 1.08 -4.77 8.72
CA ARG A 103 0.37 -5.69 7.82
C ARG A 103 0.12 -5.08 6.44
N VAL A 104 -0.32 -3.82 6.37
CA VAL A 104 -0.60 -3.15 5.09
C VAL A 104 0.68 -3.01 4.27
N PHE A 105 1.80 -2.67 4.90
CA PHE A 105 3.08 -2.60 4.19
C PHE A 105 3.54 -3.98 3.71
N ARG A 106 3.43 -5.03 4.53
CA ARG A 106 3.71 -6.42 4.12
C ARG A 106 2.89 -6.82 2.88
N LEU A 107 1.60 -6.49 2.86
CA LEU A 107 0.72 -6.81 1.72
C LEU A 107 1.13 -6.07 0.45
N ALA A 108 1.56 -4.80 0.55
CA ALA A 108 2.03 -4.05 -0.61
C ALA A 108 3.32 -4.67 -1.21
N LEU A 109 4.26 -5.10 -0.36
CA LEU A 109 5.49 -5.77 -0.80
C LEU A 109 5.21 -7.13 -1.43
N LEU A 110 4.35 -7.95 -0.82
CA LEU A 110 3.94 -9.25 -1.39
C LEU A 110 3.25 -9.07 -2.75
N TRP A 111 2.34 -8.10 -2.85
CA TRP A 111 1.71 -7.79 -4.14
C TRP A 111 2.74 -7.33 -5.17
N ALA A 112 3.75 -6.55 -4.77
CA ALA A 112 4.80 -6.10 -5.67
C ALA A 112 5.66 -7.25 -6.20
N GLU A 113 5.95 -8.24 -5.35
CA GLU A 113 6.59 -9.50 -5.75
C GLU A 113 5.72 -10.27 -6.76
N GLU A 114 4.42 -10.43 -6.49
CA GLU A 114 3.48 -11.08 -7.41
C GLU A 114 3.43 -10.39 -8.79
N GLN A 115 3.55 -9.06 -8.82
CA GLN A 115 3.60 -8.29 -10.06
C GLN A 115 4.99 -8.24 -10.71
N ARG A 116 6.01 -8.86 -10.11
CA ARG A 116 7.42 -8.82 -10.54
C ARG A 116 8.00 -7.40 -10.59
N ILE A 117 7.51 -6.50 -9.73
CA ILE A 117 8.08 -5.16 -9.53
C ILE A 117 9.37 -5.28 -8.72
N ILE A 118 9.34 -6.14 -7.70
CA ILE A 118 10.50 -6.58 -6.93
C ILE A 118 10.66 -8.09 -7.11
N THR A 119 11.87 -8.61 -6.93
CA THR A 119 12.15 -10.04 -7.13
C THR A 119 11.62 -10.90 -5.99
N VAL A 120 11.79 -10.44 -4.75
CA VAL A 120 11.36 -11.13 -3.52
C VAL A 120 10.88 -10.09 -2.53
N ALA A 121 9.73 -10.30 -1.88
CA ALA A 121 9.25 -9.38 -0.85
C ALA A 121 10.13 -9.47 0.41
N PRO A 122 10.69 -8.34 0.90
CA PRO A 122 11.53 -8.31 2.08
C PRO A 122 10.68 -8.36 3.36
N ILE A 123 10.07 -9.51 3.65
CA ILE A 123 9.20 -9.68 4.81
C ILE A 123 10.01 -10.21 6.00
N PRO A 124 10.13 -9.46 7.11
CA PRO A 124 10.80 -9.97 8.30
C PRO A 124 9.97 -11.09 8.94
N PRO A 125 10.63 -12.06 9.60
CA PRO A 125 9.94 -13.07 10.38
C PRO A 125 9.07 -12.38 11.45
N LYS A 126 7.96 -13.02 11.82
CA LYS A 126 7.12 -12.50 12.91
C LYS A 126 7.95 -12.48 14.18
N SER A 127 8.21 -11.27 14.70
CA SER A 127 8.68 -11.05 16.07
C SER A 127 7.58 -11.34 17.08
#